data_AF-A0A954MKS0-F1
#
_entry.id   AF-A0A954MKS0-F1
#
_cell.length_a   1.000
_cell.length_b   1.000
_cell.length_c   1.000
_cell.angle_alpha   90.00
_cell.angle_beta   90.00
_cell.angle_gamma   90.00
#
_symmetry.space_group_name_H-M   'P 1'
#
loop_
_entity.id
_entity.type
_entity.pdbx_description
1 polymer ?
#
loop_
_entity_poly.entity_id
_entity_poly.type
_entity_poly.pdbx_seq_one_letter_code
_entity_poly.pdbx_strand_id
1 'polypeptide(L)' 'MTWYLIPVAAAVSLVWNATRYESTRTILVRSGKMYLQVMLFMAIILGVLMFFSYNL' A
#
# COMPACT_ATOMS: atom_id res chain seq x y z
N MET A 1 -1.24 16.46 6.21
CA MET A 1 -1.88 16.00 4.95
C MET A 1 -1.56 14.55 4.59
N THR A 2 -0.40 13.98 4.95
CA THR A 2 -0.02 12.59 4.62
C THR A 2 -0.85 11.49 5.29
N TRP A 3 -1.65 11.81 6.31
CA TRP A 3 -2.53 10.86 6.99
C TRP A 3 -3.52 10.16 6.05
N TYR A 4 -3.92 10.83 4.96
CA TYR A 4 -4.84 10.26 3.96
C TYR A 4 -4.22 9.17 3.09
N LEU A 5 -2.89 8.99 3.09
CA LEU A 5 -2.23 7.93 2.30
C LEU A 5 -2.67 6.53 2.74
N ILE A 6 -2.88 6.34 4.05
CA ILE A 6 -3.30 5.07 4.64
C ILE A 6 -4.70 4.64 4.14
N PRO A 7 -5.77 5.45 4.34
CA PRO A 7 -7.10 5.08 3.86
C PRO A 7 -7.19 5.02 2.33
N VAL A 8 -6.44 5.85 1.60
CA VAL A 8 -6.41 5.82 0.13
C VAL A 8 -5.78 4.52 -0.38
N ALA A 9 -4.63 4.11 0.17
CA ALA A 9 -3.99 2.85 -0.22
C ALA A 9 -4.87 1.64 0.09
N ALA A 10 -5.59 1.67 1.22
CA ALA A 10 -6.55 0.63 1.57
C ALA A 10 -7.72 0.57 0.58
N ALA A 11 -8.31 1.72 0.25
CA ALA A 11 -9.43 1.82 -0.70
C ALA A 11 -9.03 1.34 -2.10
N VAL A 12 -7.89 1.79 -2.62
CA VAL A 12 -7.40 1.39 -3.95
C VAL A 12 -7.13 -0.12 -4.01
N SER A 13 -6.47 -0.67 -2.99
CA SER A 13 -6.19 -2.12 -2.93
C SER A 13 -7.46 -2.95 -2.87
N LEU A 14 -8.47 -2.49 -2.13
CA LEU A 14 -9.78 -3.13 -2.03
C LEU A 14 -10.54 -3.09 -3.36
N VAL A 15 -10.69 -1.90 -3.95
CA VAL A 15 -11.43 -1.71 -5.21
C VAL A 15 -10.78 -2.51 -6.33
N TRP A 16 -9.46 -2.52 -6.43
CA TRP A 16 -8.74 -3.28 -7.46
C TRP A 16 -8.98 -4.79 -7.38
N ASN A 17 -9.04 -5.37 -6.17
CA ASN A 17 -9.30 -6.80 -6.03
C ASN A 17 -10.79 -7.13 -6.14
N ALA A 18 -11.67 -6.23 -5.70
CA ALA A 18 -13.12 -6.38 -5.82
C ALA A 18 -13.59 -6.42 -7.28
N THR A 19 -12.91 -5.73 -8.21
CA THR A 19 -13.24 -5.79 -9.64
C THR A 19 -12.75 -7.07 -10.32
N ARG A 20 -11.88 -7.85 -9.67
CA ARG A 20 -11.15 -8.96 -10.31
C ARG A 20 -11.48 -10.33 -9.75
N TYR A 21 -12.03 -10.39 -8.53
CA TYR A 21 -12.37 -11.63 -7.85
C TYR A 21 -13.80 -11.54 -7.33
N GLU A 22 -14.54 -12.66 -7.43
CA GLU A 22 -15.92 -12.73 -6.97
C GLU A 22 -16.03 -13.18 -5.50
N SER A 23 -15.05 -13.93 -5.02
CA SER A 23 -15.03 -14.43 -3.64
C SER A 23 -14.55 -13.35 -2.67
N THR A 24 -15.43 -12.95 -1.74
CA THR A 24 -15.14 -11.97 -0.68
C THR A 24 -13.88 -12.31 0.12
N ARG A 25 -13.67 -13.60 0.43
CA ARG A 25 -12.48 -14.04 1.17
C ARG A 25 -11.21 -13.81 0.36
N THR A 26 -11.24 -14.11 -0.94
CA THR A 26 -10.11 -13.86 -1.85
C THR A 26 -9.84 -12.36 -1.99
N ILE A 27 -10.88 -11.54 -2.12
CA ILE A 27 -10.76 -10.09 -2.20
C ILE A 27 -10.02 -9.56 -0.96
N LEU A 28 -10.48 -9.89 0.25
CA LEU A 28 -9.89 -9.36 1.49
C LEU A 28 -8.42 -9.77 1.65
N VAL A 29 -8.10 -11.05 1.43
CA VAL A 29 -6.71 -11.55 1.58
C VAL A 29 -5.78 -10.88 0.56
N ARG A 30 -6.18 -10.80 -0.70
CA ARG A 30 -5.35 -10.19 -1.75
C ARG A 30 -5.24 -8.67 -1.61
N SER A 31 -6.31 -8.01 -1.21
CA SER A 31 -6.32 -6.57 -0.91
C SER A 31 -5.37 -6.26 0.25
N GLY A 32 -5.44 -7.03 1.35
CA GLY A 32 -4.55 -6.85 2.49
C GLY A 32 -3.08 -7.07 2.13
N LYS A 33 -2.79 -8.10 1.34
CA LYS A 33 -1.43 -8.36 0.82
C LYS A 33 -0.94 -7.22 -0.07
N MET A 34 -1.76 -6.74 -1.00
CA MET A 34 -1.41 -5.62 -1.89
C MET A 34 -1.17 -4.32 -1.11
N TYR A 35 -2.05 -4.01 -0.15
CA TYR A 35 -1.92 -2.86 0.73
C TYR A 35 -0.58 -2.89 1.49
N LEU A 36 -0.24 -4.04 2.11
CA LEU A 36 1.03 -4.21 2.81
C LEU A 36 2.24 -4.06 1.89
N GLN A 37 2.18 -4.61 0.68
CA GLN A 37 3.25 -4.47 -0.31
C GLN A 37 3.50 -3.00 -0.70
N VAL A 38 2.44 -2.23 -0.95
CA VAL A 38 2.53 -0.80 -1.29
C VAL A 38 3.12 -0.01 -0.12
N MET A 39 2.61 -0.22 1.09
CA MET A 39 3.09 0.47 2.29
C MET A 39 4.56 0.18 2.57
N LEU A 40 4.96 -1.09 2.47
CA LEU A 40 6.34 -1.52 2.69
C LEU A 40 7.28 -0.94 1.63
N PHE A 41 6.88 -0.94 0.36
CA PHE A 41 7.67 -0.35 -0.72
C PHE A 41 7.87 1.15 -0.53
N MET A 42 6.81 1.89 -0.19
CA MET A 42 6.91 3.32 0.10
C MET A 42 7.80 3.62 1.30
N ALA A 43 7.70 2.80 2.36
CA ALA A 43 8.56 2.93 3.54
C ALA A 43 10.04 2.70 3.20
N ILE A 44 10.35 1.70 2.37
CA ILE A 44 11.72 1.43 1.90
C ILE A 44 12.25 2.63 1.12
N ILE A 45 11.50 3.13 0.13
CA ILE A 45 11.94 4.26 -0.70
C ILE A 45 12.20 5.48 0.18
N LEU A 46 11.29 5.82 1.09
CA LEU A 46 11.48 6.93 2.02
C LEU A 46 12.71 6.74 2.90
N GLY A 47 12.94 5.53 3.41
CA GLY A 47 14.13 5.19 4.18
C GLY A 47 15.42 5.39 3.38
N VAL A 48 15.44 4.95 2.12
CA VAL A 48 16.58 5.14 1.21
C VAL A 48 16.82 6.62 0.92
N LEU A 49 15.76 7.38 0.60
CA LEU A 49 15.86 8.82 0.35
C LEU A 49 16.36 9.56 1.60
N MET A 50 15.86 9.19 2.78
CA MET A 50 16.28 9.77 4.05
C MET A 50 17.76 9.45 4.34
N PHE A 51 18.20 8.22 4.10
CA PHE A 51 19.61 7.82 4.25
C PHE A 51 20.54 8.64 3.35
N PHE A 52 20.17 8.84 2.09
CA PHE A 52 20.94 9.69 1.18
C PHE A 52 20.85 11.17 1.55
N SER A 53 19.70 11.65 2.03
CA SER A 53 19.52 13.03 2.48
C SER A 53 20.41 13.39 3.67
N TYR A 54 20.76 12.44 4.54
CA TYR A 54 21.66 12.69 5.67
C TYR A 54 23.14 12.77 5.27
N ASN A 55 23.50 12.27 4.08
CA ASN A 55 24.85 12.32 3.51
C ASN A 55 25.04 13.46 2.50
N LEU A 56 24.02 14.29 2.30
CA LEU A 56 24.05 15.49 1.47
C LEU A 56 24.14 16.74 2.37
#